data_AF-A0A392RA16-F1
#
_entry.id   AF-A0A392RA16-F1
#
_cell.length_a   1.000
_cell.length_b   1.000
_cell.length_c   1.000
_cell.angle_alpha   90.00
_cell.angle_beta   90.00
_cell.angle_gamma   90.00
#
_symmetry.space_group_name_H-M   'P 1'
#
loop_
_entity.id
_entity.type
_entity.pdbx_description
1 polymer ?
#
loop_
_entity_poly.entity_id
_entity_poly.type
_entity_poly.pdbx_seq_one_letter_code
_entity_poly.pdbx_strand_id
1 'polypeptide(L)'
;NLPGSGQRVKGEVYAVSDEAVIRLDEFEGVRNGYYERIPVVVVTEEGGEKVEAEGYFGHRSFGEKLWKMKGEIGLMEYGESDAKEYVRKEDRPGCKNSILDFVIP
;
A
#
# COMPACT_ATOMS: atom_id res chain seq x y z
N ASN A 1 6.91 -2.95 4.87
CA ASN A 1 7.58 -3.76 3.84
C ASN A 1 8.25 -2.78 2.89
N LEU A 2 9.53 -2.96 2.60
CA LEU A 2 10.26 -2.23 1.56
C LEU A 2 10.71 -3.24 0.50
N PRO A 3 10.98 -2.83 -0.75
CA PRO A 3 11.57 -3.73 -1.74
C PRO A 3 12.82 -4.42 -1.17
N GLY A 4 12.82 -5.75 -1.13
CA GLY A 4 13.92 -6.55 -0.57
C GLY A 4 13.99 -6.62 0.96
N SER A 5 13.01 -6.08 1.70
CA SER A 5 12.99 -6.10 3.17
C SER A 5 11.57 -6.20 3.76
N GLY A 6 11.39 -7.06 4.76
CA GLY A 6 10.10 -7.35 5.38
C GLY A 6 9.59 -8.73 4.98
N GLN A 7 8.29 -8.86 4.77
CA GLN A 7 7.62 -10.13 4.53
C GLN A 7 7.07 -10.24 3.10
N ARG A 8 6.88 -11.47 2.62
CA ARG A 8 6.05 -11.73 1.43
C ARG A 8 4.59 -11.45 1.79
N VAL A 9 3.96 -10.58 1.01
CA VAL A 9 2.59 -10.14 1.24
C VAL A 9 1.63 -10.97 0.40
N LYS A 10 0.62 -11.56 1.04
CA LYS A 10 -0.51 -12.22 0.39
C LYS A 10 -1.50 -11.18 -0.11
N GLY A 11 -2.17 -11.50 -1.20
CA GLY A 11 -3.20 -10.66 -1.78
C GLY A 11 -3.80 -11.29 -3.02
N GLU A 12 -4.53 -10.48 -3.76
CA GLU A 12 -5.31 -10.89 -4.93
C GLU A 12 -4.84 -10.13 -6.16
N VAL A 13 -4.94 -10.77 -7.32
CA VAL A 13 -4.57 -10.17 -8.61
C VAL A 13 -5.83 -10.03 -9.46
N TYR A 14 -6.03 -8.83 -10.00
CA TYR A 14 -7.21 -8.48 -10.79
C TYR A 14 -6.80 -7.96 -12.17
N ALA A 15 -7.50 -8.42 -13.21
CA ALA A 15 -7.46 -7.78 -14.52
C ALA A 15 -8.41 -6.58 -14.52
N VAL A 16 -7.89 -5.40 -14.82
CA VAL A 16 -8.63 -4.13 -14.76
C VAL A 16 -8.51 -3.38 -16.09
N SER A 17 -9.50 -2.53 -16.41
CA SER A 17 -9.42 -1.65 -17.57
C SER A 17 -8.57 -0.41 -17.28
N ASP A 18 -8.09 0.26 -18.33
CA ASP A 18 -7.31 1.50 -18.20
C ASP A 18 -8.08 2.59 -17.42
N GLU A 19 -9.40 2.69 -17.63
CA GLU A 19 -10.24 3.64 -16.89
C GLU A 19 -10.35 3.30 -15.40
N ALA A 20 -10.35 2.02 -15.04
CA ALA A 20 -10.35 1.61 -13.64
C ALA A 20 -9.02 1.94 -12.97
N VAL A 21 -7.91 1.75 -13.67
CA VAL A 21 -6.56 2.12 -13.20
C VAL A 21 -6.47 3.62 -12.92
N ILE A 22 -6.98 4.47 -13.80
CA ILE A 22 -7.00 5.93 -13.59
C ILE A 22 -7.76 6.29 -12.30
N ARG A 23 -8.91 5.67 -12.05
CA ARG A 23 -9.69 5.91 -10.82
C ARG A 23 -8.97 5.41 -9.57
N LEU A 24 -8.27 4.28 -9.65
CA LEU A 24 -7.44 3.78 -8.55
C LEU A 24 -6.29 4.75 -8.24
N ASP A 25 -5.65 5.34 -9.24
CA ASP A 25 -4.59 6.35 -9.01
C ASP A 25 -5.10 7.61 -8.31
N GLU A 26 -6.30 8.06 -8.65
CA GLU A 26 -6.97 9.17 -7.98
C GLU A 26 -7.32 8.82 -6.53
N PHE A 27 -7.87 7.62 -6.32
CA PHE A 27 -8.26 7.11 -5.01
C PHE A 27 -7.05 6.96 -4.06
N GLU A 28 -5.97 6.36 -4.56
CA GLU A 28 -4.72 6.16 -3.84
C GLU A 28 -3.88 7.45 -3.75
N GLY A 29 -4.30 8.53 -4.43
CA GLY A 29 -3.65 9.84 -4.35
C GLY A 29 -2.23 9.84 -4.90
N VAL A 30 -2.00 9.13 -6.03
CA VAL A 30 -0.68 9.02 -6.67
C VAL A 30 -0.12 10.40 -7.03
N ARG A 31 -0.95 11.28 -7.59
CA ARG A 31 -0.56 12.65 -7.95
C ARG A 31 -0.21 13.52 -6.74
N ASN A 32 -0.70 13.16 -5.56
CA ASN A 32 -0.46 13.86 -4.31
C ASN A 32 0.75 13.30 -3.55
N GLY A 33 1.40 12.25 -4.07
CA GLY A 33 2.54 11.60 -3.44
C GLY A 33 2.17 10.83 -2.18
N TYR A 34 0.93 10.34 -2.06
CA TYR A 34 0.53 9.46 -0.95
C TYR A 34 1.00 8.03 -1.21
N TYR A 35 0.67 7.49 -2.37
CA TYR A 35 1.16 6.20 -2.82
C TYR A 35 1.84 6.36 -4.18
N GLU A 36 2.66 5.39 -4.54
CA GLU A 36 3.17 5.25 -5.90
C GLU A 36 2.83 3.86 -6.42
N ARG A 37 2.46 3.79 -7.69
CA ARG A 37 2.21 2.53 -8.38
C ARG A 37 3.55 1.98 -8.88
N ILE A 38 3.89 0.77 -8.47
CA ILE A 38 5.17 0.12 -8.78
C ILE A 38 4.88 -1.23 -9.44
N PRO A 39 5.63 -1.62 -10.48
CA PRO A 39 5.57 -2.97 -11.02
C PRO A 39 6.04 -4.00 -9.99
N VAL A 40 5.31 -5.10 -9.89
CA VAL A 40 5.60 -6.22 -9.00
C VAL A 40 5.49 -7.55 -9.72
N VAL A 41 6.18 -8.55 -9.20
CA VAL A 41 6.03 -9.94 -9.62
C VAL A 41 5.37 -10.70 -8.48
N VAL A 42 4.16 -11.19 -8.72
CA VAL A 42 3.39 -11.99 -7.76
C VAL A 42 3.61 -13.47 -8.05
N VAL A 43 3.61 -14.30 -7.01
CA VAL A 43 3.72 -15.76 -7.13
C VAL A 43 2.42 -16.36 -6.62
N THR A 44 1.85 -17.31 -7.36
CA THR A 44 0.64 -18.01 -6.91
C THR A 44 0.89 -18.75 -5.60
N GLU A 45 -0.16 -18.98 -4.79
CA GLU A 45 0.01 -19.68 -3.50
C GLU A 45 0.58 -21.09 -3.67
N GLU A 46 0.30 -21.74 -4.80
CA GLU A 46 0.85 -23.03 -5.18
C GLU A 46 2.34 -22.97 -5.59
N GLY A 47 2.93 -21.77 -5.64
CA GLY A 47 4.36 -21.53 -5.90
C GLY A 47 4.80 -21.73 -7.34
N GLY A 48 3.87 -22.00 -8.26
CA GLY A 48 4.18 -22.43 -9.62
C GLY A 48 4.28 -21.30 -10.64
N GLU A 49 3.38 -20.32 -10.58
CA GLU A 49 3.25 -19.30 -11.62
C GLU A 49 3.64 -17.92 -11.10
N LYS A 50 4.34 -17.17 -11.96
CA LYS A 50 4.69 -15.77 -11.73
C LYS A 50 3.84 -14.89 -12.62
N VAL A 51 3.22 -13.88 -12.03
CA VAL A 51 2.36 -12.92 -12.73
C VAL A 51 2.96 -11.53 -12.57
N GLU A 52 3.15 -10.83 -13.69
CA GLU A 52 3.48 -9.41 -13.67
C GLU A 52 2.23 -8.60 -13.34
N ALA A 53 2.34 -7.69 -12.38
CA ALA A 53 1.23 -6.84 -11.95
C ALA A 53 1.77 -5.49 -11.48
N GLU A 54 0.86 -4.62 -11.06
CA GLU A 54 1.20 -3.36 -10.39
C GLU A 54 0.60 -3.34 -8.99
N GLY A 55 1.29 -2.68 -8.05
CA GLY A 55 0.82 -2.50 -6.68
C GLY A 55 1.07 -1.09 -6.18
N TYR A 56 0.22 -0.63 -5.25
CA TYR A 56 0.36 0.68 -4.61
C TYR A 56 1.17 0.58 -3.33
N PHE A 57 2.31 1.28 -3.30
CA PHE A 57 3.19 1.34 -2.13
C PHE A 57 3.22 2.75 -1.58
N GLY A 58 3.35 2.88 -0.25
CA GLY A 58 3.53 4.19 0.37
C GLY A 58 4.71 4.92 -0.25
N HIS A 59 4.52 6.17 -0.64
CA HIS A 59 5.47 6.89 -1.47
C HIS A 59 6.87 6.94 -0.85
N ARG A 60 7.91 6.75 -1.67
CA ARG A 60 9.33 6.66 -1.28
C ARG A 60 9.83 7.82 -0.42
N SER A 61 9.22 9.01 -0.55
CA SER A 61 9.60 10.18 0.25
C SER A 61 9.40 9.98 1.75
N PHE A 62 8.51 9.05 2.15
CA PHE A 62 8.26 8.77 3.56
C PHE A 62 8.16 7.27 3.89
N GLY A 63 8.04 6.38 2.91
CA GLY A 63 7.82 4.94 3.14
C GLY A 63 8.87 4.32 4.07
N GLU A 64 10.15 4.66 3.87
CA GLU A 64 11.24 4.18 4.74
C GLU A 64 11.13 4.72 6.18
N LYS A 65 10.78 6.01 6.33
CA LYS A 65 10.58 6.62 7.65
C LYS A 65 9.43 5.95 8.40
N LEU A 66 8.30 5.73 7.72
CA LEU A 66 7.15 5.05 8.29
C LEU A 66 7.48 3.61 8.69
N TRP A 67 8.25 2.92 7.86
CA TRP A 67 8.70 1.55 8.12
C TRP A 67 9.52 1.44 9.41
N LYS A 68 10.50 2.34 9.58
CA LYS A 68 11.31 2.43 10.81
C LYS A 68 10.46 2.77 12.03
N MET A 69 9.52 3.71 11.91
CA MET A 69 8.59 4.08 13.00
C MET A 69 7.71 2.91 13.45
N LYS A 70 7.40 1.97 12.56
CA LYS A 70 6.63 0.76 12.86
C LYS A 70 7.52 -0.42 13.29
N GLY A 71 8.77 -0.16 13.67
CA GLY A 71 9.70 -1.16 14.17
C GLY A 71 10.20 -2.14 13.12
N GLU A 72 10.05 -1.79 11.83
CA GLU A 72 10.47 -2.63 10.70
C GLU A 72 9.78 -4.01 10.67
N ILE A 73 8.61 -4.12 11.32
CA ILE A 73 7.79 -5.33 11.35
C ILE A 73 6.82 -5.29 10.19
N GLY A 74 6.92 -6.30 9.32
CA GLY A 74 6.11 -6.43 8.11
C GLY A 74 4.85 -7.22 8.36
N LEU A 75 3.77 -6.79 7.73
CA LEU A 75 2.57 -7.60 7.61
C LEU A 75 2.75 -8.59 6.46
N MET A 76 2.37 -9.85 6.70
CA MET A 76 2.27 -10.90 5.69
C MET A 76 0.95 -10.85 4.93
N GLU A 77 -0.07 -10.28 5.56
CA GLU A 77 -1.43 -10.15 5.05
C GLU A 77 -2.10 -9.02 5.84
N TYR A 78 -3.05 -8.33 5.20
CA TYR A 78 -3.93 -7.38 5.89
C TYR A 78 -5.31 -8.04 6.00
N GLY A 79 -5.67 -8.46 7.21
CA GLY A 79 -6.87 -9.27 7.46
C GLY A 79 -7.98 -8.52 8.19
N GLU A 80 -9.03 -9.25 8.55
CA GLU A 80 -10.19 -8.70 9.28
C GLU A 80 -9.81 -8.08 10.63
N SER A 81 -8.79 -8.60 11.31
CA SER A 81 -8.30 -8.02 12.56
C SER A 81 -7.71 -6.63 12.35
N ASP A 82 -6.92 -6.44 11.31
CA ASP A 82 -6.27 -5.18 10.98
C ASP A 82 -7.28 -4.15 10.44
N ALA A 83 -8.29 -4.64 9.71
CA ALA A 83 -9.38 -3.83 9.17
C ALA A 83 -10.22 -3.12 10.25
N LYS A 84 -10.28 -3.66 11.47
CA LYS A 84 -11.01 -3.03 12.59
C LYS A 84 -10.39 -1.71 13.04
N GLU A 85 -9.09 -1.54 12.82
CA GLU A 85 -8.37 -0.31 13.14
C GLU A 85 -8.41 0.72 11.99
N TYR A 86 -9.02 0.36 10.85
CA TYR A 86 -9.14 1.26 9.72
C TYR A 86 -10.13 2.40 10.03
N VAL A 87 -9.64 3.64 10.00
CA VAL A 87 -10.47 4.85 10.11
C VAL A 87 -10.61 5.50 8.74
N ARG A 88 -11.87 5.58 8.27
CA ARG A 88 -12.22 6.26 7.01
C ARG A 88 -11.78 7.72 7.05
N LYS A 89 -11.42 8.25 5.90
CA LYS A 89 -10.90 9.63 5.77
C LYS A 89 -11.83 10.68 6.39
N GLU A 90 -13.14 10.52 6.23
CA GLU A 90 -14.18 11.41 6.77
C GLU A 90 -14.28 11.38 8.30
N ASP A 91 -13.88 10.28 8.93
CA ASP A 91 -13.96 10.07 10.38
C ASP A 91 -12.64 10.36 11.11
N ARG A 92 -11.59 10.79 10.40
CA ARG A 92 -10.27 11.03 10.99
C ARG A 92 -10.28 12.31 11.84
N PRO A 93 -9.83 12.23 13.11
CA PRO A 93 -9.80 13.40 13.97
C PRO A 93 -8.71 14.40 13.57
N GLY A 94 -9.03 15.70 13.62
CA GLY A 94 -8.05 16.80 13.62
C GLY A 94 -7.49 17.23 12.26
N CYS A 95 -8.31 17.24 11.20
CA CYS A 95 -7.91 17.60 9.83
C CYS A 95 -6.77 16.76 9.22
N LYS A 96 -6.33 15.69 9.92
CA LYS A 96 -5.28 14.77 9.46
C LYS A 96 -5.89 13.79 8.47
N ASN A 97 -5.72 14.10 7.19
CA ASN A 97 -6.37 13.42 6.09
C ASN A 97 -5.44 12.49 5.31
N SER A 98 -4.13 12.57 5.57
CA SER A 98 -3.13 11.80 4.84
C SER A 98 -2.02 11.29 5.77
N ILE A 99 -1.28 10.31 5.29
CA ILE A 99 -0.07 9.84 5.95
C ILE A 99 0.96 10.96 6.12
N LEU A 100 1.00 11.93 5.18
CA LEU A 100 1.92 13.06 5.23
C LEU A 100 1.78 13.90 6.52
N ASP A 101 0.56 13.99 7.07
CA ASP A 101 0.28 14.70 8.31
C ASP A 101 0.93 14.06 9.56
N PHE A 102 1.48 12.85 9.42
CA PHE A 102 2.16 12.10 10.49
C PHE A 102 3.67 11.96 10.27
N VAL A 103 4.13 12.01 9.02
CA VAL A 103 5.56 11.80 8.67
C VAL A 103 6.29 13.07 8.26
N ILE A 104 5.60 14.15 7.87
CA ILE A 104 6.20 15.45 7.60
C ILE A 104 5.88 16.39 8.77
N PRO A 105 6.90 17.01 9.41
CA PRO A 105 6.69 17.92 10.55
C PRO A 105 5.98 19.23 10.16
#